data_AF-A0A4R1SB16-F1
#
_entry.id   AF-A0A4R1SB16-F1
#
_cell.length_a   1.000
_cell.length_b   1.000
_cell.length_c   1.000
_cell.angle_alpha   90.00
_cell.angle_beta   90.00
_cell.angle_gamma   90.00
#
_symmetry.space_group_name_H-M   'P 1'
#
loop_
_entity.id
_entity.type
_entity.pdbx_description
1 polymer ?
#
loop_
_entity_poly.entity_id
_entity_poly.type
_entity_poly.pdbx_seq_one_letter_code
_entity_poly.pdbx_strand_id
1 'polypeptide(L)'
;MNDIRQDVLAAAEGWIGTPYRHQGSTKGVGCDCLGLVRGVWREIYGHEPELPPPYAPDWAERGGRDRLMVAALRHFGPPIAIDEADAGDLLLFRWRPDHAAKHAGILCGQEHFIHAYEQAAVVRSALVPSWRRRIAGVFRFPARPEVPTIADGPV
;
A
#
# COMPACT_ATOMS: atom_id res chain seq x y z
N MET A 1 -7.22 -19.24 -10.60
CA MET A 1 -6.11 -18.34 -10.24
C MET A 1 -6.72 -16.99 -9.95
N ASN A 2 -6.73 -16.57 -8.68
CA ASN A 2 -7.30 -15.27 -8.33
C ASN A 2 -6.30 -14.18 -8.74
N ASP A 3 -6.78 -13.13 -9.42
CA ASP A 3 -5.95 -11.99 -9.79
C ASP A 3 -5.50 -11.28 -8.51
N ILE A 4 -4.18 -11.17 -8.29
CA ILE A 4 -3.59 -10.56 -7.11
C ILE A 4 -4.18 -9.18 -6.81
N ARG A 5 -4.53 -8.42 -7.85
CA ARG A 5 -5.16 -7.10 -7.71
C ARG A 5 -6.54 -7.18 -7.06
N GLN A 6 -7.34 -8.17 -7.42
CA GLN A 6 -8.67 -8.39 -6.85
C GLN A 6 -8.57 -8.80 -5.38
N ASP A 7 -7.60 -9.67 -5.04
CA ASP A 7 -7.35 -10.02 -3.64
C ASP A 7 -6.92 -8.80 -2.81
N VAL A 8 -5.98 -8.00 -3.33
CA VAL A 8 -5.49 -6.79 -2.66
C VAL A 8 -6.61 -5.78 -2.46
N LEU A 9 -7.45 -5.58 -3.48
CA LEU A 9 -8.60 -4.70 -3.41
C LEU A 9 -9.58 -5.16 -2.32
N ALA A 10 -9.96 -6.44 -2.34
CA ALA A 10 -10.87 -7.01 -1.34
C ALA A 10 -10.30 -6.92 0.07
N ALA A 11 -9.00 -7.19 0.24
CA ALA A 11 -8.30 -7.02 1.50
C ALA A 11 -8.41 -5.56 1.97
N ALA A 12 -8.00 -4.60 1.14
CA ALA A 12 -8.00 -3.17 1.44
C ALA A 12 -9.40 -2.62 1.78
N GLU A 13 -10.44 -3.05 1.07
CA GLU A 13 -11.83 -2.69 1.39
C GLU A 13 -12.22 -3.14 2.80
N GLY A 14 -11.79 -4.34 3.22
CA GLY A 14 -12.01 -4.82 4.58
C GLY A 14 -11.31 -3.98 5.65
N TRP A 15 -10.30 -3.17 5.31
CA TRP A 15 -9.63 -2.28 6.29
C TRP A 15 -10.40 -0.99 6.57
N ILE A 16 -11.35 -0.60 5.71
CA ILE A 16 -12.13 0.63 5.88
C ILE A 16 -12.76 0.66 7.28
N GLY A 17 -12.61 1.80 7.96
CA GLY A 17 -13.03 1.98 9.35
C GLY A 17 -11.96 1.67 10.40
N THR A 18 -10.82 1.07 10.05
CA THR A 18 -9.70 0.89 10.98
C THR A 18 -9.19 2.26 11.45
N PRO A 19 -9.16 2.57 12.76
CA PRO A 19 -8.75 3.89 13.26
C PRO A 19 -7.33 4.29 12.84
N TYR A 20 -7.06 5.58 12.69
CA TYR A 20 -5.69 6.03 12.45
C TYR A 20 -4.83 5.85 13.70
N ARG A 21 -3.70 5.16 13.57
CA ARG A 21 -2.68 5.07 14.62
C ARG A 21 -1.29 5.06 14.01
N HIS A 22 -0.50 6.09 14.33
CA HIS A 22 0.90 6.20 13.92
C HIS A 22 1.69 4.93 14.30
N GLN A 23 2.42 4.37 13.34
CA GLN A 23 3.13 3.08 13.36
C GLN A 23 2.27 1.83 13.57
N GLY A 24 0.95 1.96 13.68
CA GLY A 24 0.05 0.82 13.79
C GLY A 24 -0.06 0.07 12.46
N SER A 25 -0.32 -1.24 12.50
CA SER A 25 -0.59 -2.06 11.32
C SER A 25 -1.61 -3.16 11.61
N THR A 26 -2.62 -2.88 12.44
CA THR A 26 -3.60 -3.90 12.90
C THR A 26 -5.02 -3.49 12.51
N LYS A 27 -5.67 -4.34 11.69
CA LYS A 27 -7.04 -4.13 11.19
C LYS A 27 -8.04 -4.01 12.34
N GLY A 28 -8.93 -3.03 12.26
CA GLY A 28 -9.93 -2.73 13.30
C GLY A 28 -9.37 -2.11 14.59
N VAL A 29 -8.06 -2.13 14.82
CA VAL A 29 -7.42 -1.60 16.04
C VAL A 29 -6.72 -0.28 15.78
N GLY A 30 -5.91 -0.20 14.74
CA GLY A 30 -5.20 1.02 14.38
C GLY A 30 -4.12 0.82 13.32
N CYS A 31 -4.08 1.72 12.33
CA CYS A 31 -2.97 1.79 11.38
C CYS A 31 -2.71 3.20 10.83
N ASP A 32 -1.52 3.42 10.30
CA ASP A 32 -1.23 4.57 9.45
C ASP A 32 -1.17 4.14 7.97
N CYS A 33 -0.74 5.04 7.08
CA CYS A 33 -0.74 4.76 5.64
C CYS A 33 0.20 3.61 5.26
N LEU A 34 1.39 3.51 5.86
CA LEU A 34 2.29 2.38 5.64
C LEU A 34 1.77 1.12 6.33
N GLY A 35 1.19 1.28 7.51
CA GLY A 35 0.55 0.24 8.30
C GLY A 35 -0.59 -0.46 7.58
N LEU A 36 -1.41 0.29 6.84
CA LEU A 36 -2.42 -0.25 5.94
C LEU A 36 -1.78 -1.14 4.87
N VAL A 37 -0.76 -0.64 4.17
CA VAL A 37 -0.06 -1.41 3.11
C VAL A 37 0.58 -2.67 3.68
N ARG A 38 1.26 -2.57 4.83
CA ARG A 38 1.85 -3.72 5.55
C ARG A 38 0.79 -4.73 5.96
N GLY A 39 -0.35 -4.26 6.45
CA GLY A 39 -1.47 -5.08 6.87
C GLY A 39 -2.11 -5.84 5.71
N VAL A 40 -2.36 -5.16 4.59
CA VAL A 40 -2.85 -5.78 3.35
C VAL A 40 -1.83 -6.79 2.83
N TRP A 41 -0.55 -6.42 2.75
CA TRP A 41 0.51 -7.36 2.36
C TRP A 41 0.50 -8.62 3.23
N ARG A 42 0.37 -8.48 4.55
CA ARG A 42 0.31 -9.61 5.47
C ARG A 42 -0.91 -10.50 5.25
N GLU A 43 -2.06 -9.95 4.89
CA GLU A 43 -3.24 -10.76 4.51
C GLU A 43 -3.02 -11.53 3.21
N ILE A 44 -2.30 -10.94 2.25
CA ILE A 44 -2.08 -11.54 0.92
C ILE A 44 -0.99 -12.61 0.94
N TYR A 45 0.12 -12.37 1.63
CA TYR A 45 1.32 -13.23 1.59
C TYR A 45 1.61 -13.96 2.91
N GLY A 46 0.86 -13.69 3.97
CA GLY A 46 1.04 -14.35 5.29
C GLY A 46 2.20 -13.83 6.13
N HIS A 47 3.00 -12.90 5.61
CA HIS A 47 4.10 -12.23 6.32
C HIS A 47 4.15 -10.75 5.95
N GLU A 48 4.96 -9.94 6.64
CA GLU A 48 5.19 -8.56 6.23
C GLU A 48 6.37 -8.41 5.27
N PRO A 49 6.39 -7.39 4.40
CA PRO A 49 7.48 -7.18 3.45
C PRO A 49 8.79 -6.82 4.16
N GLU A 50 8.69 -5.93 5.15
CA GLU A 50 9.74 -5.59 6.09
C GLU A 50 9.12 -4.92 7.34
N LEU A 51 9.84 -5.00 8.46
CA LEU A 51 9.50 -4.23 9.65
C LEU A 51 10.26 -2.90 9.60
N PRO A 52 9.57 -1.76 9.39
CA PRO A 52 10.24 -0.47 9.42
C PRO A 52 10.72 -0.17 10.86
N PRO A 53 11.91 0.42 11.05
CA PRO A 53 12.29 0.95 12.36
C PRO A 53 11.30 2.05 12.79
N PRO A 54 11.18 2.37 14.09
CA PRO A 54 10.34 3.47 14.55
C PRO A 54 10.65 4.76 13.78
N TYR A 55 9.61 5.42 13.29
CA TYR A 55 9.70 6.63 12.48
C TYR A 55 8.81 7.74 13.04
N ALA A 56 9.27 8.98 13.00
CA ALA A 56 8.47 10.12 13.42
C ALA A 56 7.33 10.40 12.42
N PRO A 57 6.23 11.08 12.79
CA PRO A 57 5.19 11.47 11.84
C PRO A 57 5.74 12.30 10.66
N ASP A 58 6.78 13.10 10.91
CA ASP A 58 7.48 13.93 9.93
C ASP A 58 8.72 13.24 9.30
N TRP A 59 8.78 11.91 9.33
CA TRP A 59 9.95 11.15 8.86
C TRP A 59 10.38 11.49 7.43
N ALA A 60 9.41 11.80 6.56
CA ALA A 60 9.66 12.18 5.17
C ALA A 60 10.24 13.59 5.02
N GLU A 61 10.07 14.46 6.02
CA GLU A 61 10.52 15.86 6.01
C GLU A 61 11.95 16.02 6.56
N ARG A 62 12.38 15.10 7.43
CA ARG A 62 13.73 15.14 8.06
C ARG A 62 14.75 14.20 7.42
N GLY A 63 14.31 13.11 6.81
CA GLY A 63 15.21 12.14 6.18
C GLY A 63 15.29 12.40 4.68
N GLY A 64 16.34 13.07 4.21
CA GLY A 64 16.55 13.46 2.80
C GLY A 64 16.69 12.32 1.77
N ARG A 65 16.03 11.18 1.96
CA ARG A 65 15.92 10.06 1.02
C ARG A 65 14.45 9.63 0.95
N ASP A 66 13.96 9.37 -0.25
CA ASP A 66 12.60 8.92 -0.51
C ASP A 66 12.39 7.46 -0.04
N ARG A 67 12.38 7.23 1.29
CA ARG A 67 12.44 5.89 1.89
C ARG A 67 11.26 5.01 1.46
N LEU A 68 10.07 5.60 1.37
CA LEU A 68 8.87 4.89 0.95
C LEU A 68 8.96 4.49 -0.53
N MET A 69 9.48 5.37 -1.39
CA MET A 69 9.76 5.04 -2.80
C MET A 69 10.82 3.93 -2.91
N VAL A 70 11.92 4.02 -2.16
CA VAL A 70 12.98 2.99 -2.16
C VAL A 70 12.44 1.64 -1.68
N ALA A 71 11.60 1.63 -0.65
CA ALA A 71 10.94 0.42 -0.18
C ALA A 71 9.97 -0.15 -1.23
N ALA A 72 9.18 0.72 -1.88
CA ALA A 72 8.27 0.29 -2.95
C ALA A 72 9.02 -0.34 -4.13
N LEU A 73 10.10 0.29 -4.59
CA LEU A 73 10.96 -0.28 -5.64
C LEU A 73 11.54 -1.65 -5.27
N ARG A 74 11.98 -1.80 -4.01
CA ARG A 74 12.57 -3.06 -3.51
C ARG A 74 11.55 -4.20 -3.44
N HIS A 75 10.32 -3.91 -3.01
CA HIS A 75 9.32 -4.94 -2.70
C HIS A 75 8.31 -5.19 -3.81
N PHE A 76 7.99 -4.18 -4.61
CA PHE A 76 6.98 -4.25 -5.67
C PHE A 76 7.59 -4.27 -7.08
N GLY A 77 8.88 -3.95 -7.21
CA GLY A 77 9.57 -3.86 -8.50
C GLY A 77 9.44 -2.48 -9.15
N PRO A 78 9.63 -2.38 -10.48
CA PRO A 78 9.58 -1.10 -11.18
C PRO A 78 8.16 -0.49 -11.13
N PRO A 79 8.05 0.84 -11.08
CA PRO A 79 6.75 1.51 -11.13
C PRO A 79 6.10 1.32 -12.50
N ILE A 80 4.78 1.31 -12.52
CA ILE A 80 3.96 1.31 -13.74
C ILE A 80 3.44 2.72 -14.04
N ALA A 81 3.01 2.93 -15.28
CA ALA A 81 2.39 4.19 -15.67
C ALA A 81 0.96 4.28 -15.08
N ILE A 82 0.49 5.50 -14.81
CA ILE A 82 -0.82 5.72 -14.16
C ILE A 82 -2.01 5.32 -15.03
N ASP A 83 -1.83 5.32 -16.35
CA ASP A 83 -2.79 4.84 -17.34
C ASP A 83 -2.86 3.30 -17.42
N GLU A 84 -1.82 2.62 -16.95
CA GLU A 84 -1.77 1.15 -16.78
C GLU A 84 -2.24 0.69 -15.39
N ALA A 85 -2.52 1.64 -14.49
CA ALA A 85 -2.92 1.38 -13.13
C ALA A 85 -4.36 0.85 -13.05
N ASP A 86 -4.58 -0.14 -12.19
CA ASP A 86 -5.88 -0.75 -11.98
C ASP A 86 -6.16 -0.96 -10.48
N ALA A 87 -7.42 -1.21 -10.13
CA ALA A 87 -7.83 -1.38 -8.75
C ALA A 87 -6.99 -2.48 -8.07
N GLY A 88 -6.49 -2.21 -6.87
CA GLY A 88 -5.53 -3.06 -6.17
C GLY A 88 -4.06 -2.64 -6.34
N ASP A 89 -3.72 -1.75 -7.27
CA ASP A 89 -2.36 -1.21 -7.38
C ASP A 89 -2.09 -0.18 -6.26
N LEU A 90 -0.84 -0.13 -5.77
CA LEU A 90 -0.36 0.81 -4.76
C LEU A 90 -0.08 2.17 -5.38
N LEU A 91 -0.55 3.23 -4.72
CA LEU A 91 -0.24 4.62 -5.02
C LEU A 91 0.66 5.19 -3.93
N LEU A 92 1.78 5.80 -4.32
CA LEU A 92 2.58 6.67 -3.46
C LEU A 92 2.32 8.13 -3.79
N PHE A 93 2.28 8.99 -2.78
CA PHE A 93 2.06 10.43 -2.95
C PHE A 93 3.15 11.28 -2.30
N ARG A 94 3.51 12.39 -2.96
CA ARG A 94 4.39 13.45 -2.45
C ARG A 94 3.70 14.80 -2.50
N TRP A 95 3.97 15.68 -1.54
CA TRP A 95 3.22 16.94 -1.40
C TRP A 95 3.71 18.00 -2.38
N ARG A 96 4.98 17.90 -2.78
CA ARG A 96 5.64 18.72 -3.80
C ARG A 96 6.55 17.82 -4.65
N PRO A 97 6.81 18.17 -5.92
CA PRO A 97 7.64 17.36 -6.82
C PRO A 97 9.01 16.98 -6.24
N ASP A 98 9.66 17.93 -5.57
CA ASP A 98 11.01 17.80 -5.01
C ASP A 98 11.03 17.26 -3.56
N HIS A 99 9.91 16.72 -3.07
CA HIS A 99 9.81 16.14 -1.73
C HIS A 99 9.68 14.62 -1.78
N ALA A 100 10.11 13.96 -0.71
CA ALA A 100 9.93 12.52 -0.56
C ALA A 100 8.44 12.13 -0.59
N ALA A 101 8.15 10.92 -1.10
CA ALA A 101 6.84 10.32 -0.93
C ALA A 101 6.59 10.10 0.57
N LYS A 102 5.41 10.53 1.04
CA LYS A 102 5.07 10.52 2.47
C LYS A 102 3.71 9.93 2.79
N HIS A 103 3.00 9.47 1.77
CA HIS A 103 1.69 8.87 1.92
C HIS A 103 1.50 7.74 0.92
N ALA A 104 0.71 6.76 1.32
CA ALA A 104 0.39 5.59 0.52
C ALA A 104 -1.13 5.32 0.54
N GLY A 105 -1.62 4.72 -0.52
CA GLY A 105 -2.99 4.22 -0.62
C GLY A 105 -3.11 3.16 -1.70
N ILE A 106 -4.23 2.45 -1.73
CA ILE A 106 -4.51 1.39 -2.71
C ILE A 106 -5.61 1.88 -3.64
N LEU A 107 -5.39 1.81 -4.95
CA LEU A 107 -6.38 2.22 -5.94
C LEU A 107 -7.63 1.33 -5.84
N CYS A 108 -8.82 1.92 -5.88
CA CYS A 108 -10.11 1.24 -5.73
C CYS A 108 -11.07 1.74 -6.82
N GLY A 109 -10.82 1.26 -8.04
CA GLY A 109 -11.41 1.76 -9.28
C GLY A 109 -10.69 2.99 -9.83
N GLN A 110 -11.16 3.53 -10.96
CA GLN A 110 -10.47 4.59 -11.70
C GLN A 110 -10.39 5.93 -10.96
N GLU A 111 -11.34 6.23 -10.08
CA GLU A 111 -11.53 7.55 -9.46
C GLU A 111 -11.43 7.56 -7.93
N HIS A 112 -11.05 6.45 -7.29
CA HIS A 112 -10.99 6.36 -5.83
C HIS A 112 -9.79 5.56 -5.36
N PHE A 113 -9.38 5.81 -4.12
CA PHE A 113 -8.33 5.05 -3.45
C PHE A 113 -8.64 4.90 -1.97
N ILE A 114 -8.13 3.84 -1.36
CA ILE A 114 -8.28 3.51 0.04
C ILE A 114 -6.97 3.87 0.76
N HIS A 115 -7.06 4.67 1.81
CA HIS A 115 -5.89 5.06 2.60
C HIS A 115 -6.27 5.30 4.05
N ALA A 116 -5.29 5.18 4.95
CA ALA A 116 -5.43 5.66 6.32
C ALA A 116 -5.39 7.21 6.30
N TYR A 117 -6.49 7.86 6.66
CA TYR A 117 -6.55 9.31 6.77
C TYR A 117 -6.19 9.73 8.18
N GLU A 118 -5.17 10.58 8.29
CA GLU A 118 -4.64 11.04 9.57
C GLU A 118 -5.74 11.64 10.45
N GLN A 119 -5.71 11.32 11.74
CA GLN A 119 -6.73 11.70 12.75
C GLN A 119 -8.14 11.14 12.51
N ALA A 120 -8.34 10.28 11.52
CA ALA A 120 -9.62 9.63 11.25
C ALA A 120 -9.46 8.10 11.27
N ALA A 121 -9.58 7.47 10.11
CA ALA A 121 -9.55 6.02 9.92
C ALA A 121 -9.10 5.71 8.49
N VAL A 122 -9.01 4.43 8.16
CA VAL A 122 -8.97 3.98 6.77
C VAL A 122 -10.28 4.33 6.09
N VAL A 123 -10.19 5.07 5.00
CA VAL A 123 -11.35 5.59 4.25
C VAL A 123 -11.15 5.39 2.75
N ARG A 124 -12.26 5.39 2.02
CA ARG A 124 -12.28 5.53 0.56
C ARG A 124 -12.40 7.01 0.20
N SER A 125 -11.40 7.55 -0.47
CA SER A 125 -11.34 8.94 -0.91
C SER A 125 -11.40 9.02 -2.43
N ALA A 126 -12.00 10.10 -2.96
CA ALA A 126 -11.93 10.40 -4.38
C ALA A 126 -10.50 10.79 -4.79
N LEU A 127 -10.01 10.21 -5.88
CA LEU A 127 -8.73 10.52 -6.50
C LEU A 127 -8.87 11.77 -7.39
N VAL A 128 -9.26 12.89 -6.76
CA VAL A 128 -9.45 14.18 -7.44
C VAL A 128 -8.16 14.70 -8.07
N PRO A 129 -8.22 15.66 -9.03
CA PRO A 129 -7.03 16.13 -9.75
C PRO A 129 -5.88 16.62 -8.85
N SER A 130 -6.19 17.19 -7.68
CA SER A 130 -5.17 17.62 -6.71
C SER A 130 -4.39 16.45 -6.08
N TRP A 131 -5.02 15.29 -5.91
CA TRP A 131 -4.35 14.05 -5.51
C TRP A 131 -3.60 13.41 -6.67
N ARG A 132 -4.21 13.37 -7.88
CA ARG A 132 -3.55 12.81 -9.07
C ARG A 132 -2.21 13.47 -9.37
N ARG A 133 -2.14 14.81 -9.29
CA ARG A 133 -0.90 15.56 -9.49
C ARG A 133 0.19 15.30 -8.44
N ARG A 134 -0.16 14.64 -7.32
CA ARG A 134 0.77 14.29 -6.24
C ARG A 134 1.27 12.86 -6.30
N ILE A 135 0.79 12.06 -7.26
CA ILE A 135 1.24 10.67 -7.43
C ILE A 135 2.74 10.71 -7.73
N ALA A 136 3.50 10.07 -6.85
CA ALA A 136 4.94 9.93 -6.90
C ALA A 136 5.35 8.63 -7.63
N GLY A 137 4.49 7.61 -7.58
CA GLY A 137 4.70 6.33 -8.23
C GLY A 137 3.49 5.41 -8.05
N VAL A 138 3.33 4.49 -8.98
CA VAL A 138 2.30 3.44 -8.96
C VAL A 138 3.00 2.09 -9.02
N PHE A 139 2.58 1.15 -8.17
CA PHE A 139 3.23 -0.14 -8.04
C PHE A 139 2.22 -1.27 -8.01
N ARG A 140 2.54 -2.37 -8.69
CA ARG A 140 1.73 -3.59 -8.65
C ARG A 140 2.24 -4.52 -7.56
N PHE A 141 1.31 -5.09 -6.79
CA PHE A 141 1.65 -6.15 -5.84
C PHE A 141 2.23 -7.37 -6.58
N PRO A 142 3.36 -7.95 -6.11
CA PRO A 142 3.95 -9.14 -6.74
C PRO A 142 2.98 -10.33 -6.79
N ALA A 143 3.07 -11.17 -7.81
CA ALA A 143 2.32 -12.41 -7.83
C ALA A 143 2.64 -13.26 -6.58
N ARG A 144 1.62 -13.97 -6.04
CA ARG A 144 1.86 -14.92 -4.95
C ARG A 144 2.83 -15.99 -5.45
N PRO A 145 3.90 -16.30 -4.70
CA PRO A 145 4.74 -17.45 -5.05
C PRO A 145 3.85 -18.70 -5.05
N GLU A 146 3.89 -19.48 -6.13
CA GLU A 146 3.21 -20.76 -6.17
C GLU A 146 3.77 -21.65 -5.06
N VAL A 147 2.91 -22.12 -4.16
CA VAL A 147 3.29 -23.20 -3.25
C VAL A 147 3.40 -24.44 -4.12
N PRO A 148 4.56 -25.12 -4.20
CA PRO A 148 4.65 -26.37 -4.92
C PRO A 148 3.66 -27.35 -4.29
N THR A 149 2.65 -27.76 -5.04
CA THR A 149 1.81 -28.89 -4.65
C THR A 149 2.72 -30.09 -4.52
N ILE A 150 3.03 -30.52 -3.29
CA ILE A 150 3.64 -31.82 -3.07
C ILE A 150 2.58 -32.82 -3.53
N ALA A 151 2.79 -33.41 -4.70
CA ALA A 151 2.01 -34.54 -5.14
C ALA A 151 2.22 -35.64 -4.09
N ASP A 152 1.14 -36.01 -3.39
CA ASP A 152 1.12 -37.22 -2.59
C ASP A 152 1.52 -38.38 -3.50
N GLY A 153 2.74 -38.88 -3.34
CA GLY A 153 3.21 -40.08 -3.99
C GLY A 153 2.42 -41.29 -3.47
N PRO A 154 2.18 -42.32 -4.30
CA PRO A 154 1.35 -43.43 -3.88
C PRO A 154 2.05 -44.21 -2.76
N VAL A 155 1.24 -44.58 -1.76
CA VAL A 155 1.53 -45.57 -0.71
C VAL A 155 1.97 -46.91 -1.27
#